data_AF-A0AAV8WL93-F1
#
_entry.id   AF-A0AAV8WL93-F1
#
_cell.length_a   1.000
_cell.length_b   1.000
_cell.length_c   1.000
_cell.angle_alpha   90.00
_cell.angle_beta   90.00
_cell.angle_gamma   90.00
#
_symmetry.space_group_name_H-M   'P 1'
#
loop_
_entity.id
_entity.type
_entity.pdbx_description
1 polymer ?
#
loop_
_entity_poly.entity_id
_entity_poly.type
_entity_poly.pdbx_seq_one_letter_code
_entity_poly.pdbx_strand_id
1 'polypeptide(L)'
;MEWTKELLTEFIDLYREKSCLWKIKDSSYVNKNMKREAYDDLVNFLKNKNFTVTVAEVKKKIQNLRNAFRKDKKIEDSLRSGSGTEDV
;
A
#
# COMPACT_ATOMS: atom_id res chain seq x y z
N MET A 1 3.74 4.37 -17.83
CA MET A 1 3.35 5.24 -16.69
C MET A 1 4.61 5.56 -15.91
N GLU A 2 4.98 6.83 -15.84
CA GLU A 2 6.07 7.28 -14.97
C GLU A 2 5.49 7.64 -13.60
N TRP A 3 6.02 7.03 -12.53
CA TRP A 3 5.61 7.33 -11.17
C TRP A 3 6.48 8.45 -10.63
N THR A 4 6.02 9.69 -10.76
CA THR A 4 6.68 10.83 -10.11
C THR A 4 6.47 10.76 -8.60
N LYS A 5 7.37 11.40 -7.84
CA LYS A 5 7.27 11.45 -6.37
C LYS A 5 5.94 12.04 -5.92
N GLU A 6 5.48 13.10 -6.58
CA GLU A 6 4.20 13.76 -6.30
C GLU A 6 3.00 12.83 -6.54
N LEU A 7 2.95 12.18 -7.70
CA LEU A 7 1.89 11.22 -8.02
C LEU A 7 1.89 10.05 -7.03
N LEU A 8 3.07 9.55 -6.67
CA LEU A 8 3.20 8.48 -5.69
C LEU A 8 2.73 8.92 -4.31
N THR A 9 3.06 10.15 -3.89
CA THR A 9 2.60 10.72 -2.61
C THR A 9 1.08 10.84 -2.58
N GLU A 10 0.45 11.43 -3.60
CA GLU A 10 -1.01 11.52 -3.69
C GLU A 10 -1.66 10.13 -3.70
N PHE A 11 -1.08 9.18 -4.44
CA PHE A 11 -1.59 7.80 -4.48
C PHE A 11 -1.50 7.10 -3.12
N ILE A 12 -0.40 7.29 -2.39
CA ILE A 12 -0.22 6.72 -1.05
C ILE A 12 -1.19 7.35 -0.06
N ASP A 13 -1.43 8.66 -0.15
CA ASP A 13 -2.36 9.38 0.72
C ASP A 13 -3.80 8.86 0.55
N LEU A 14 -4.26 8.77 -0.70
CA LEU A 14 -5.56 8.18 -1.02
C LEU A 14 -5.65 6.72 -0.57
N TYR A 15 -4.59 5.92 -0.77
CA TYR A 15 -4.54 4.54 -0.28
C TYR A 15 -4.62 4.46 1.25
N ARG A 16 -4.00 5.41 1.97
CA ARG A 16 -3.99 5.47 3.44
C ARG A 16 -5.37 5.76 3.99
N GLU A 17 -6.15 6.62 3.34
CA GLU A 17 -7.55 6.89 3.72
C GLU A 17 -8.45 5.65 3.55
N LYS A 18 -8.20 4.81 2.55
CA LYS A 18 -8.98 3.58 2.32
C LYS A 18 -8.58 2.46 3.29
N SER A 19 -8.98 2.61 4.56
CA SER A 19 -8.73 1.67 5.65
C SER A 19 -9.17 0.23 5.34
N CYS A 20 -10.20 0.05 4.50
CA CYS A 20 -10.66 -1.24 4.00
C CYS A 20 -9.61 -2.03 3.20
N LEU A 21 -8.55 -1.38 2.70
CA LEU A 21 -7.48 -2.03 1.92
C LEU A 21 -6.32 -2.56 2.78
N TRP A 22 -6.02 -1.90 3.91
CA TRP A 22 -4.81 -2.18 4.70
C TRP A 22 -5.06 -2.51 6.17
N LYS A 23 -6.19 -2.08 6.75
CA LYS A 23 -6.48 -2.24 8.17
C LYS A 23 -7.23 -3.55 8.42
N ILE A 24 -6.48 -4.63 8.62
CA ILE A 24 -7.02 -5.99 8.83
C ILE A 24 -7.97 -6.07 10.04
N LYS A 25 -7.73 -5.26 11.08
CA LYS A 25 -8.56 -5.20 12.30
C LYS A 25 -9.89 -4.46 12.11
N ASP A 26 -10.14 -3.89 10.93
CA ASP A 26 -11.37 -3.16 10.63
C ASP A 26 -12.42 -4.10 10.02
N SER A 27 -13.68 -4.04 10.48
CA SER A 27 -14.77 -4.83 9.86
C SER A 27 -14.92 -4.54 8.37
N SER A 28 -14.54 -3.34 7.93
CA SER A 28 -14.55 -2.91 6.53
C SER A 28 -13.55 -3.68 5.66
N TYR A 29 -12.53 -4.31 6.25
CA TYR A 29 -11.56 -5.14 5.53
C TYR A 29 -12.19 -6.43 4.98
N VAL A 30 -13.23 -6.96 5.63
CA VAL A 30 -13.91 -8.18 5.17
C VAL A 30 -14.93 -7.84 4.07
N ASN A 31 -15.35 -6.57 3.98
CA ASN A 31 -16.35 -6.14 3.02
C ASN A 31 -15.78 -6.04 1.60
N LYS A 32 -16.15 -7.00 0.75
CA LYS A 32 -15.73 -7.06 -0.65
C LYS A 32 -16.19 -5.84 -1.46
N ASN A 33 -17.33 -5.25 -1.12
CA ASN A 33 -17.87 -4.09 -1.84
C ASN A 33 -17.01 -2.85 -1.61
N MET A 34 -16.73 -2.54 -0.33
CA MET A 34 -15.84 -1.43 0.05
C MET A 34 -14.43 -1.57 -0.53
N LYS A 35 -13.90 -2.80 -0.59
CA LYS A 35 -12.62 -3.05 -1.26
C LYS A 35 -12.70 -2.73 -2.76
N ARG A 36 -13.77 -3.15 -3.43
CA ARG A 36 -13.96 -2.88 -4.85
C ARG A 36 -14.05 -1.38 -5.11
N GLU A 37 -14.85 -0.67 -4.33
CA GLU A 37 -14.99 0.79 -4.41
C GLU A 37 -13.65 1.49 -4.17
N ALA A 38 -12.90 1.09 -3.14
CA ALA A 38 -11.58 1.67 -2.89
C ALA A 38 -10.57 1.44 -4.03
N TYR A 39 -10.60 0.27 -4.69
CA TYR A 39 -9.78 0.04 -5.88
C TYR A 39 -10.25 0.88 -7.08
N ASP A 40 -11.56 1.06 -7.23
CA ASP A 40 -12.14 1.86 -8.31
C ASP A 40 -11.79 3.34 -8.15
N ASP A 41 -11.90 3.88 -6.93
CA ASP A 41 -11.40 5.21 -6.54
C ASP A 41 -9.95 5.44 -6.97
N LEU A 42 -9.05 4.50 -6.64
CA LEU A 42 -7.63 4.58 -6.98
C LEU A 42 -7.40 4.54 -8.49
N VAL A 43 -8.18 3.73 -9.22
CA VAL A 43 -8.12 3.70 -10.69
C VAL A 43 -8.65 5.01 -11.27
N ASN A 44 -9.74 5.53 -10.74
CA ASN A 44 -10.36 6.77 -11.21
C ASN A 44 -9.43 7.98 -10.97
N PHE A 45 -8.76 8.03 -9.83
CA PHE A 45 -7.72 9.03 -9.54
C PHE A 45 -6.62 9.03 -10.62
N LEU A 46 -6.11 7.84 -10.98
CA LEU A 46 -5.07 7.72 -11.99
C LEU A 46 -5.59 8.06 -13.40
N LYS A 47 -6.84 7.69 -13.71
CA LYS A 47 -7.50 8.09 -14.96
C LYS A 47 -7.67 9.61 -15.07
N ASN A 48 -8.04 10.28 -13.98
CA ASN A 48 -8.17 11.74 -13.92
C ASN A 48 -6.83 12.46 -14.16
N LYS A 49 -5.70 11.81 -13.88
CA LYS A 49 -4.35 12.31 -14.17
C LYS A 49 -3.86 11.91 -15.58
N ASN A 50 -4.78 11.61 -16.50
CA ASN A 50 -4.51 11.15 -17.87
C ASN A 50 -3.76 9.81 -17.98
N PHE A 51 -3.80 8.96 -16.95
CA PHE A 51 -3.20 7.63 -17.04
C PHE A 51 -4.22 6.54 -17.34
N THR A 52 -3.93 5.74 -18.35
CA THR A 52 -4.70 4.53 -18.66
C THR A 52 -4.20 3.39 -17.78
N VAL A 53 -4.86 3.17 -16.64
CA VAL A 53 -4.56 2.05 -15.73
C VAL A 53 -5.76 1.14 -15.49
N THR A 54 -5.47 -0.13 -15.28
CA THR A 54 -6.46 -1.15 -14.95
C THR A 54 -6.42 -1.44 -13.44
N VAL A 55 -7.55 -1.89 -12.87
CA VAL A 55 -7.62 -2.36 -11.47
C VAL A 55 -6.51 -3.38 -11.15
N ALA A 56 -6.12 -4.22 -12.11
CA ALA A 56 -5.04 -5.19 -11.96
C ALA A 56 -3.66 -4.52 -11.72
N GLU A 57 -3.36 -3.44 -12.45
CA GLU A 57 -2.12 -2.68 -12.31
C GLU A 57 -2.06 -1.98 -10.95
N VAL A 58 -3.17 -1.35 -10.55
CA VAL A 58 -3.31 -0.70 -9.23
C VAL A 58 -3.12 -1.72 -8.11
N LYS A 59 -3.75 -2.89 -8.20
CA LYS A 59 -3.55 -3.98 -7.24
C LYS A 59 -2.09 -4.44 -7.19
N LYS A 60 -1.43 -4.57 -8.34
CA LYS A 60 -0.01 -4.95 -8.41
C LYS A 60 0.88 -3.89 -7.75
N LYS A 61 0.61 -2.60 -7.99
CA LYS A 61 1.34 -1.48 -7.37
C LYS A 61 1.18 -1.48 -5.85
N ILE A 62 -0.05 -1.64 -5.36
CA ILE A 62 -0.34 -1.75 -3.92
C ILE A 62 0.38 -2.96 -3.31
N GLN A 63 0.36 -4.11 -3.98
CA GLN A 63 1.08 -5.29 -3.52
C GLN A 63 2.58 -5.00 -3.38
N ASN A 64 3.19 -4.35 -4.38
CA ASN A 64 4.61 -3.98 -4.33
C ASN A 64 4.90 -3.02 -3.17
N LEU A 65 4.06 -1.99 -2.96
CA LEU A 65 4.18 -1.07 -1.82
C LEU A 65 4.10 -1.81 -0.48
N ARG A 66 3.15 -2.73 -0.35
CA ARG A 66 2.96 -3.53 0.86
C ARG A 66 4.14 -4.48 1.11
N ASN A 67 4.70 -5.06 0.06
CA ASN A 67 5.87 -5.93 0.15
C ASN A 67 7.12 -5.13 0.54
N ALA A 68 7.34 -3.96 -0.06
CA ALA A 68 8.41 -3.05 0.31
C ALA A 68 8.29 -2.65 1.79
N PHE A 69 7.12 -2.17 2.22
CA PHE A 69 6.87 -1.80 3.61
C PHE A 69 7.07 -2.97 4.59
N ARG A 70 6.62 -4.18 4.24
CA ARG A 70 6.86 -5.38 5.07
C ARG A 70 8.35 -5.74 5.14
N LYS A 71 9.09 -5.57 4.04
CA LYS A 71 10.52 -5.84 4.00
C LYS A 71 11.27 -4.84 4.88
N ASP A 72 11.00 -3.55 4.74
CA ASP A 72 11.55 -2.49 5.60
C ASP A 72 11.19 -2.73 7.07
N LYS A 73 9.92 -3.01 7.37
CA LYS A 73 9.50 -3.33 8.74
C LYS A 73 10.18 -4.57 9.31
N LYS A 74 10.41 -5.60 8.50
CA LYS A 74 11.16 -6.78 8.92
C LYS A 74 12.62 -6.44 9.19
N ILE A 75 13.24 -5.60 8.37
CA ILE A 75 14.61 -5.12 8.59
C ILE A 75 14.67 -4.31 9.89
N GLU A 76 13.73 -3.39 10.13
CA GLU A 76 13.63 -2.62 11.36
C GLU A 76 13.43 -3.51 12.59
N ASP A 77 12.55 -4.50 12.50
CA ASP A 77 12.31 -5.48 13.57
C ASP A 77 13.53 -6.39 13.80
N SER A 78 14.27 -6.72 12.74
CA SER A 78 15.52 -7.50 12.84
C SER A 78 16.67 -6.67 13.42
N LEU A 79 16.73 -5.37 13.13
CA LEU A 79 17.66 -4.43 13.76
C LEU A 79 17.33 -4.25 15.25
N ARG A 80 16.03 -4.21 15.60
CA ARG A 80 15.58 -4.14 16.99
C ARG A 80 15.79 -5.45 17.76
N SER A 81 15.73 -6.59 17.08
CA SER A 81 15.89 -7.92 17.66
C SER A 81 17.32 -8.46 17.57
N GLY A 82 18.23 -7.71 16.93
CA GLY A 82 19.64 -8.04 16.73
C GLY A 82 20.55 -7.31 17.69
N SER A 83 20.40 -7.56 18.98
CA SER A 83 21.44 -7.33 19.98
C SER A 83 21.44 -8.49 20.99
N GLY A 84 21.85 -9.66 20.51
CA GLY A 84 22.80 -10.52 21.23
C GLY A 84 24.08 -10.45 20.40
N THR A 85 25.28 -10.30 20.96
CA THR A 85 25.88 -11.00 22.11
C THR A 85 27.26 -10.38 22.36
N GLU A 86 27.65 -10.14 23.61
CA GLU A 86 29.06 -10.04 24.08
C GLU A 86 29.09 -10.54 25.55
N ASP A 87 29.44 -11.81 25.82
CA ASP A 87 30.77 -12.37 26.17
C ASP A 87 31.09 -12.31 27.69
N VAL A 88 30.91 -13.44 28.40
CA VAL A 88 31.73 -13.97 29.53
C VAL A 88 31.26 -15.37 29.95
#